data_AF-A0A2G1YIT5-F1
#
_entry.id   AF-A0A2G1YIT5-F1
#
_cell.length_a   1.000
_cell.length_b   1.000
_cell.length_c   1.000
_cell.angle_alpha   90.00
_cell.angle_beta   90.00
_cell.angle_gamma   90.00
#
_symmetry.space_group_name_H-M   'P 1'
#
loop_
_entity.id
_entity.type
_entity.pdbx_description
1 polymer ?
#
loop_
_entity_poly.entity_id
_entity_poly.type
_entity_poly.pdbx_seq_one_letter_code
_entity_poly.pdbx_strand_id
1 'polypeptide(L)'
;MKGTDDYPFAETAAARMLSDAIRLKQAEGVSLRKLAPMLGYKQATVLSHMANGRIPVPIAKATDIAVAVGLPQSEFLIAAMDQREPEAHTLLAAAPVDFGLTPNGFADELEEVAGRPLDALTTEQKEVIRKVVVDPSPARRWLSEAELPAVALLRRLRPGVEQNGLAPSDRALIADALSNRSEP
;
A
#
# COMPACT_ATOMS: atom_id res chain seq x y z
N MET A 1 13.87 40.73 -5.46
CA MET A 1 12.41 40.61 -5.64
C MET A 1 11.98 39.27 -5.06
N LYS A 2 11.43 39.22 -3.83
CA LYS A 2 10.81 38.01 -3.27
C LYS A 2 9.31 38.25 -3.30
N GLY A 3 8.66 37.80 -4.37
CA GLY A 3 7.19 37.73 -4.40
C GLY A 3 6.77 36.75 -3.32
N THR A 4 6.09 37.28 -2.30
CA THR A 4 5.31 36.51 -1.34
C THR A 4 4.23 35.77 -2.10
N ASP A 5 4.42 34.47 -2.27
CA ASP A 5 3.38 33.61 -2.83
C ASP A 5 2.24 33.56 -1.81
N ASP A 6 1.15 34.29 -2.07
CA ASP A 6 0.02 34.44 -1.14
C ASP A 6 -0.69 33.10 -0.87
N TYR A 7 -0.40 32.05 -1.65
CA TYR A 7 -1.03 30.74 -1.60
C TYR A 7 0.00 29.60 -1.73
N PRO A 8 0.88 29.42 -0.73
CA PRO A 8 2.03 28.51 -0.83
C PRO A 8 1.65 27.03 -1.00
N PHE A 9 0.40 26.65 -0.72
CA PHE A 9 -0.07 25.27 -0.81
C PHE A 9 -1.11 25.04 -1.91
N ALA A 10 -1.36 26.02 -2.79
CA ALA A 10 -2.41 25.93 -3.81
C ALA A 10 -2.29 24.67 -4.69
N GLU A 11 -1.05 24.28 -5.02
CA GLU A 11 -0.76 23.14 -5.91
C GLU A 11 -0.64 21.80 -5.18
N THR A 12 -0.93 21.75 -3.89
CA THR A 12 -0.86 20.49 -3.12
C THR A 12 -2.12 19.66 -3.31
N ALA A 13 -1.97 18.34 -3.26
CA ALA A 13 -3.10 17.42 -3.42
C ALA A 13 -4.23 17.70 -2.39
N ALA A 14 -3.87 17.96 -1.13
CA ALA A 14 -4.84 18.27 -0.08
C ALA A 14 -5.68 19.52 -0.39
N ALA A 15 -5.05 20.60 -0.87
CA ALA A 15 -5.78 21.83 -1.20
C ALA A 15 -6.77 21.59 -2.35
N ARG A 16 -6.34 20.90 -3.41
CA ARG A 16 -7.19 20.53 -4.56
C ARG A 16 -8.36 19.65 -4.15
N MET A 17 -8.10 18.54 -3.44
CA MET A 17 -9.12 17.62 -2.94
C MET A 17 -10.18 18.36 -2.10
N LEU A 18 -9.73 19.22 -1.18
CA LEU A 18 -10.64 19.99 -0.33
C LEU A 18 -11.46 21.02 -1.13
N SER A 19 -10.82 21.71 -2.08
CA SER A 19 -11.48 22.69 -2.95
C SER A 19 -12.59 22.04 -3.78
N ASP A 20 -12.30 20.89 -4.40
CA ASP A 20 -13.25 20.15 -5.21
C ASP A 20 -14.41 19.61 -4.36
N ALA A 21 -14.11 19.02 -3.20
CA ALA A 21 -15.15 18.51 -2.29
C ALA A 21 -16.07 19.63 -1.76
N ILE A 22 -15.51 20.80 -1.43
CA ILE A 22 -16.30 21.97 -1.03
C ILE A 22 -17.18 22.44 -2.18
N ARG A 23 -16.68 22.49 -3.42
CA ARG A 23 -17.50 22.86 -4.59
C ARG A 23 -18.67 21.90 -4.78
N LEU A 24 -18.45 20.59 -4.68
CA LEU A 24 -19.53 19.60 -4.75
C LEU A 24 -20.56 19.83 -3.64
N LYS A 25 -20.11 20.01 -2.40
CA LYS A 25 -21.02 20.27 -1.26
C LYS A 25 -21.82 21.56 -1.40
N GLN A 26 -21.21 22.61 -1.96
CA GLN A 26 -21.91 23.86 -2.26
C GLN A 26 -22.97 23.67 -3.34
N ALA A 27 -22.72 22.85 -4.36
CA ALA A 27 -23.71 22.48 -5.36
C ALA A 27 -24.88 21.68 -4.76
N GLU A 28 -24.63 20.89 -3.71
CA GLU A 28 -25.66 20.23 -2.87
C GLU A 28 -26.37 21.18 -1.89
N GLY A 29 -26.06 22.49 -1.92
CA GLY A 29 -26.67 23.50 -1.05
C GLY A 29 -26.03 23.62 0.34
N VAL A 30 -24.93 22.91 0.61
CA VAL A 30 -24.21 22.98 1.88
C VAL A 30 -23.16 24.10 1.83
N SER A 31 -23.44 25.19 2.55
CA SER A 31 -22.50 26.32 2.62
C SER A 31 -21.35 26.08 3.60
N LEU A 32 -20.21 26.76 3.38
CA LEU A 32 -19.07 26.76 4.31
C LEU A 32 -19.43 27.28 5.70
N ARG A 33 -20.41 28.20 5.79
CA ARG A 33 -20.93 28.70 7.07
C ARG A 33 -21.60 27.61 7.90
N LYS A 34 -22.11 26.57 7.25
CA LYS A 34 -22.69 25.39 7.92
C LYS A 34 -21.60 24.38 8.30
N LEU A 35 -20.62 24.15 7.42
CA LEU A 35 -19.54 23.17 7.65
C LEU A 35 -18.55 23.60 8.75
N ALA A 36 -18.16 24.87 8.79
CA ALA A 36 -17.14 25.34 9.74
C ALA A 36 -17.49 25.11 11.21
N PRO A 37 -18.71 25.45 11.70
CA PRO A 37 -19.11 25.16 13.07
C PRO A 37 -19.12 23.67 13.41
N MET A 38 -19.51 22.80 12.47
CA MET A 38 -19.52 21.35 12.67
C MET A 38 -18.11 20.79 12.92
N LEU A 39 -17.10 21.43 12.31
CA LEU A 39 -15.69 21.07 12.44
C LEU A 39 -14.98 21.78 13.61
N GLY A 40 -15.71 22.60 14.38
CA GLY A 40 -15.16 23.37 15.50
C GLY A 40 -14.44 24.66 15.10
N TYR A 41 -14.60 25.14 13.86
CA TYR A 41 -14.04 26.40 13.41
C TYR A 41 -14.99 27.57 13.69
N LYS A 42 -14.46 28.63 14.33
CA LYS A 42 -15.20 29.87 14.61
C LYS A 42 -15.59 30.66 13.35
N GLN A 43 -14.82 30.50 12.26
CA GLN A 43 -15.00 31.27 11.03
C GLN A 43 -14.94 30.36 9.80
N ALA A 44 -15.87 30.56 8.88
CA ALA A 44 -15.95 29.81 7.61
C ALA A 44 -14.77 30.07 6.66
N THR A 45 -14.10 31.22 6.83
CA THR A 45 -12.93 31.61 6.04
C THR A 45 -11.76 30.66 6.21
N VAL A 46 -11.64 29.96 7.35
CA VAL A 46 -10.57 28.98 7.59
C VAL A 46 -10.63 27.84 6.57
N LEU A 47 -11.83 27.31 6.30
CA LEU A 47 -12.03 26.27 5.28
C LEU A 47 -11.68 26.78 3.88
N SER A 48 -12.06 28.02 3.55
CA SER A 48 -11.72 28.65 2.28
C SER A 48 -10.21 28.86 2.12
N HIS A 49 -9.52 29.30 3.17
CA HIS A 49 -8.07 29.47 3.16
C HIS A 49 -7.33 28.13 3.00
N MET A 50 -7.83 27.05 3.58
CA MET A 50 -7.27 25.71 3.36
C MET A 50 -7.51 25.24 1.92
N ALA A 51 -8.73 25.39 1.41
CA ALA A 51 -9.10 25.00 0.05
C ALA A 51 -8.30 25.74 -1.03
N ASN A 52 -8.02 27.03 -0.82
CA ASN A 52 -7.22 27.83 -1.74
C ASN A 52 -5.70 27.68 -1.50
N GLY A 53 -5.28 26.87 -0.53
CA GLY A 53 -3.86 26.64 -0.22
C GLY A 53 -3.14 27.83 0.43
N ARG A 54 -3.89 28.76 1.05
CA ARG A 54 -3.30 29.86 1.83
C ARG A 54 -2.74 29.37 3.16
N ILE A 55 -3.40 28.38 3.76
CA ILE A 55 -2.94 27.71 4.98
C ILE A 55 -3.01 26.19 4.77
N PRO A 56 -2.15 25.41 5.42
CA PRO A 56 -2.16 23.97 5.27
C PRO A 56 -3.29 23.33 6.08
N VAL A 57 -3.79 22.20 5.61
CA VAL A 57 -4.75 21.34 6.30
C VAL A 57 -4.10 20.81 7.59
N PRO A 58 -4.75 20.94 8.76
CA PRO A 58 -4.24 20.36 10.00
C PRO A 58 -4.41 18.84 9.98
N ILE A 59 -3.33 18.09 10.16
CA ILE A 59 -3.35 16.61 10.17
C ILE A 59 -4.36 16.10 11.22
N ALA A 60 -4.36 16.68 12.43
CA ALA A 60 -5.28 16.31 13.50
C ALA A 60 -6.77 16.53 13.18
N LYS A 61 -7.09 17.28 12.12
CA LYS A 61 -8.45 17.56 11.66
C LYS A 61 -8.75 16.99 10.27
N ALA A 62 -7.78 16.36 9.61
CA ALA A 62 -7.93 15.91 8.24
C ALA A 62 -9.07 14.89 8.11
N THR A 63 -9.15 13.91 9.02
CA THR A 63 -10.21 12.89 9.04
C THR A 63 -11.59 13.50 9.28
N ASP A 64 -11.74 14.37 10.28
CA ASP A 64 -12.99 15.10 10.57
C ASP A 64 -13.46 15.90 9.34
N ILE A 65 -12.53 16.62 8.70
CA ILE A 65 -12.80 17.39 7.49
C ILE A 65 -13.27 16.46 6.37
N ALA A 66 -12.54 15.37 6.10
CA ALA A 66 -12.87 14.41 5.06
C ALA A 66 -14.27 13.84 5.23
N VAL A 67 -14.65 13.46 6.45
CA VAL A 67 -16.00 12.99 6.76
C VAL A 67 -17.04 14.07 6.46
N ALA A 68 -16.80 15.31 6.90
CA ALA A 68 -17.76 16.40 6.73
C ALA A 68 -17.97 16.80 5.25
N VAL A 69 -16.94 16.67 4.41
CA VAL A 69 -17.02 17.01 2.98
C VAL A 69 -17.24 15.80 2.07
N GLY A 70 -17.20 14.57 2.61
CA GLY A 70 -17.41 13.34 1.85
C GLY A 70 -16.20 12.84 1.07
N LEU A 71 -14.98 13.11 1.54
CA LEU A 71 -13.74 12.60 0.95
C LEU A 71 -13.33 11.24 1.56
N PRO A 72 -12.57 10.41 0.82
CA PRO A 72 -11.89 9.25 1.39
C PRO A 72 -10.91 9.68 2.49
N GLN A 73 -11.11 9.20 3.71
CA GLN A 73 -10.37 9.69 4.89
C GLN A 73 -8.87 9.39 4.82
N SER A 74 -8.50 8.19 4.36
CA SER A 74 -7.10 7.74 4.24
C SER A 74 -6.35 8.59 3.21
N GLU A 75 -6.88 8.70 1.99
CA GLU A 75 -6.27 9.48 0.92
C GLU A 75 -6.10 10.96 1.31
N PHE A 76 -7.12 11.55 1.93
CA PHE A 76 -7.05 12.95 2.33
C PHE A 76 -6.08 13.18 3.49
N LEU A 77 -5.97 12.23 4.44
CA LEU A 77 -4.99 12.30 5.52
C LEU A 77 -3.56 12.28 4.98
N ILE A 78 -3.26 11.37 4.04
CA ILE A 78 -1.94 11.28 3.39
C ILE A 78 -1.62 12.58 2.67
N ALA A 79 -2.56 13.08 1.87
CA ALA A 79 -2.38 14.34 1.16
C ALA A 79 -2.11 15.52 2.12
N ALA A 80 -2.76 15.54 3.30
CA ALA A 80 -2.54 16.55 4.34
C ALA A 80 -1.19 16.41 5.05
N MET A 81 -0.67 15.18 5.17
CA MET A 81 0.68 14.91 5.67
C MET A 81 1.74 15.39 4.67
N ASP A 82 1.59 15.01 3.38
CA ASP A 82 2.51 15.40 2.30
C ASP A 82 2.60 16.92 2.13
N GLN A 83 1.49 17.62 2.34
CA GLN A 83 1.43 19.08 2.29
C GLN A 83 2.34 19.74 3.35
N ARG A 84 2.54 19.12 4.50
CA ARG A 84 3.33 19.67 5.62
C ARG A 84 4.74 19.14 5.68
N GLU A 85 4.89 17.84 5.44
CA GLU A 85 6.16 17.13 5.51
C GLU A 85 6.32 16.28 4.24
N PRO A 86 6.71 16.89 3.10
CA PRO A 86 6.83 16.17 1.84
C PRO A 86 7.79 14.97 1.91
N GLU A 87 8.76 15.01 2.82
CA GLU A 87 9.74 13.95 3.03
C GLU A 87 9.24 12.82 3.97
N ALA A 88 8.15 13.05 4.72
CA ALA A 88 7.60 12.05 5.64
C ALA A 88 7.05 10.83 4.90
N HIS A 89 6.49 11.01 3.69
CA HIS A 89 6.01 9.90 2.88
C HIS A 89 7.14 8.97 2.44
N THR A 90 8.32 9.51 2.12
CA THR A 90 9.50 8.71 1.75
C THR A 90 9.97 7.86 2.92
N LEU A 91 9.93 8.41 4.14
CA LEU A 91 10.30 7.68 5.36
C LEU A 91 9.25 6.63 5.77
N LEU A 92 7.96 6.90 5.54
CA LEU A 92 6.88 5.95 5.80
C LEU A 92 6.81 4.84 4.75
N ALA A 93 7.12 5.14 3.48
CA ALA A 93 7.20 4.15 2.41
C ALA A 93 8.44 3.24 2.53
N ALA A 94 9.53 3.74 3.12
CA ALA A 94 10.73 2.94 3.40
C ALA A 94 10.58 2.04 4.64
N ALA A 95 9.52 2.22 5.44
CA ALA A 95 9.23 1.36 6.57
C ALA A 95 8.34 0.19 6.11
N PRO A 96 8.72 -1.08 6.35
CA PRO A 96 7.92 -2.26 6.01
C PRO A 96 6.77 -2.44 7.00
N VAL A 97 5.98 -1.39 7.19
CA VAL A 97 4.84 -1.38 8.09
C VAL A 97 3.62 -1.07 7.23
N ASP A 98 2.89 -2.13 6.93
CA ASP A 98 1.60 -2.15 6.27
C ASP A 98 0.60 -1.30 7.05
N PHE A 99 0.64 0.02 6.86
CA PHE A 99 -0.26 0.98 7.51
C PHE A 99 -1.59 1.14 6.76
N GLY A 100 -1.89 0.30 5.77
CA GLY A 100 -3.18 0.33 5.06
C GLY A 100 -3.50 1.70 4.44
N LEU A 101 -2.48 2.49 4.12
CA LEU A 101 -2.62 3.88 3.67
C LEU A 101 -3.05 3.95 2.19
N THR A 102 -2.86 2.90 1.40
CA THR A 102 -3.46 2.78 0.06
C THR A 102 -4.26 1.48 -0.03
N PRO A 103 -5.47 1.50 -0.63
CA PRO A 103 -6.28 0.28 -0.82
C PRO A 103 -5.54 -0.84 -1.58
N ASN A 104 -4.50 -0.47 -2.32
CA ASN A 104 -3.75 -1.35 -3.23
C ASN A 104 -2.24 -1.41 -2.92
N GLY A 105 -1.73 -0.89 -1.79
CA GLY A 105 -0.28 -0.77 -1.57
C GLY A 105 0.51 -2.07 -1.75
N PHE A 106 -0.05 -3.19 -1.26
CA PHE A 106 0.54 -4.51 -1.46
C PHE A 106 0.43 -5.00 -2.91
N ALA A 107 -0.65 -4.66 -3.63
CA ALA A 107 -0.78 -5.02 -5.03
C ALA A 107 0.23 -4.25 -5.90
N ASP A 108 0.41 -2.96 -5.63
CA ASP A 108 1.38 -2.10 -6.31
C ASP A 108 2.83 -2.61 -6.09
N GLU A 109 3.16 -3.00 -4.85
CA GLU A 109 4.46 -3.63 -4.53
C GLU A 109 4.67 -4.94 -5.30
N LEU A 110 3.65 -5.78 -5.40
CA LEU A 110 3.73 -7.02 -6.17
C LEU A 110 3.89 -6.78 -7.67
N GLU A 111 3.26 -5.73 -8.23
CA GLU A 111 3.43 -5.34 -9.63
C GLU A 111 4.84 -4.83 -9.92
N GLU A 112 5.43 -4.07 -8.98
CA GLU A 112 6.82 -3.64 -9.05
C GLU A 112 7.77 -4.82 -9.05
N VAL A 113 7.61 -5.76 -8.10
CA VAL A 113 8.40 -7.00 -8.02
C VAL A 113 8.24 -7.86 -9.27
N ALA A 114 7.03 -7.95 -9.81
CA ALA A 114 6.76 -8.71 -11.04
C ALA A 114 7.30 -8.02 -12.31
N GLY A 115 7.59 -6.72 -12.25
CA GLY A 115 7.94 -5.88 -13.40
C GLY A 115 6.81 -5.72 -14.41
N ARG A 116 5.56 -6.02 -14.03
CA ARG A 116 4.37 -6.01 -14.89
C ARG A 116 3.08 -5.99 -14.05
N PRO A 117 1.96 -5.53 -14.62
CA PRO A 117 0.66 -5.60 -13.95
C PRO A 117 0.26 -7.03 -13.54
N LEU A 118 -0.42 -7.21 -12.41
CA LEU A 118 -0.89 -8.53 -11.94
C LEU A 118 -1.87 -9.16 -12.93
N ASP A 119 -2.61 -8.34 -13.68
CA ASP A 119 -3.49 -8.79 -14.74
C ASP A 119 -2.75 -9.43 -15.92
N ALA A 120 -1.48 -9.07 -16.14
CA ALA A 120 -0.63 -9.62 -17.19
C ALA A 120 0.05 -10.95 -16.80
N LEU A 121 -0.20 -11.46 -15.59
CA LEU A 121 0.30 -12.78 -15.17
C LEU A 121 -0.33 -13.90 -16.00
N THR A 122 0.43 -14.97 -16.23
CA THR A 122 -0.07 -16.15 -16.95
C THR A 122 -1.15 -16.87 -16.13
N THR A 123 -1.98 -17.68 -16.79
CA THR A 123 -3.00 -18.50 -16.11
C THR A 123 -2.37 -19.39 -15.03
N GLU A 124 -1.22 -20.00 -15.33
CA GLU A 124 -0.47 -20.83 -14.39
C GLU A 124 -0.02 -20.05 -13.15
N GLN A 125 0.54 -18.84 -13.33
CA GLN A 125 0.95 -17.98 -12.23
C GLN A 125 -0.24 -17.58 -11.36
N LYS A 126 -1.37 -17.20 -11.98
CA LYS A 126 -2.61 -16.84 -11.27
C LYS A 126 -3.15 -18.02 -10.47
N GLU A 127 -3.10 -19.24 -10.99
CA GLU A 127 -3.52 -20.45 -10.26
C GLU A 127 -2.62 -20.74 -9.06
N VAL A 128 -1.31 -20.61 -9.20
CA VAL A 128 -0.35 -20.77 -8.11
C VAL A 128 -0.63 -19.76 -7.00
N ILE A 129 -0.76 -18.47 -7.34
CA ILE A 129 -1.04 -17.41 -6.36
C ILE A 129 -2.35 -17.69 -5.61
N ARG A 130 -3.43 -18.10 -6.31
CA ARG A 130 -4.69 -18.49 -5.65
C ARG A 130 -4.50 -19.62 -4.65
N LYS A 131 -3.68 -20.64 -4.98
CA LYS A 131 -3.38 -21.76 -4.07
C LYS A 131 -2.57 -21.32 -2.85
N VAL A 132 -1.65 -20.37 -3.02
CA VAL A 132 -0.86 -19.79 -1.91
C VAL A 132 -1.77 -19.01 -0.96
N VAL A 133 -2.68 -18.19 -1.50
CA VAL A 133 -3.56 -17.32 -0.70
C VAL A 133 -4.54 -18.11 0.17
N VAL A 134 -5.02 -19.26 -0.32
CA VAL A 134 -5.94 -20.13 0.46
C VAL A 134 -5.21 -21.03 1.46
N ASP A 135 -3.87 -21.08 1.43
CA ASP A 135 -3.07 -21.89 2.34
C ASP A 135 -2.95 -21.18 3.71
N PRO A 136 -3.34 -21.82 4.83
CA PRO A 136 -3.20 -21.21 6.15
C PRO A 136 -1.75 -21.12 6.64
N SER A 137 -0.79 -21.79 5.98
CA SER A 137 0.62 -21.79 6.38
C SER A 137 1.55 -21.91 5.17
N PRO A 138 1.54 -20.92 4.25
CA PRO A 138 2.22 -21.02 2.97
C PRO A 138 3.74 -21.22 3.15
N ALA A 139 4.36 -20.53 4.10
CA ALA A 139 5.79 -20.64 4.40
C ALA A 139 6.25 -22.06 4.84
N ARG A 140 5.34 -22.95 5.25
CA ARG A 140 5.68 -24.33 5.65
C ARG A 140 5.56 -25.33 4.50
N ARG A 141 4.76 -25.01 3.48
CA ARG A 141 4.41 -25.93 2.39
C ARG A 141 5.04 -25.51 1.07
N TRP A 142 5.20 -24.22 0.86
CA TRP A 142 5.75 -23.65 -0.36
C TRP A 142 7.24 -23.41 -0.21
N LEU A 143 7.93 -23.46 -1.35
CA LEU A 143 9.37 -23.30 -1.40
C LEU A 143 9.72 -21.82 -1.32
N SER A 144 10.65 -21.49 -0.44
CA SER A 144 11.36 -20.22 -0.44
C SER A 144 12.31 -20.10 -1.63
N GLU A 145 12.75 -18.88 -1.93
CA GLU A 145 13.72 -18.61 -2.99
C GLU A 145 15.02 -19.41 -2.82
N ALA A 146 15.47 -19.60 -1.58
CA ALA A 146 16.66 -20.39 -1.26
C ALA A 146 16.49 -21.89 -1.53
N GLU A 147 15.25 -22.41 -1.44
CA GLU A 147 14.95 -23.83 -1.67
C GLU A 147 14.73 -24.16 -3.15
N LEU A 148 14.37 -23.17 -3.97
CA LEU A 148 14.07 -23.35 -5.39
C LEU A 148 15.22 -24.03 -6.17
N PRO A 149 16.50 -23.60 -6.06
CA PRO A 149 17.58 -24.26 -6.79
C PRO A 149 17.75 -25.73 -6.42
N ALA A 150 17.62 -26.07 -5.13
CA ALA A 150 17.75 -27.43 -4.63
C ALA A 150 16.61 -28.32 -5.16
N VAL A 151 15.37 -27.84 -5.11
CA VAL A 151 14.23 -28.60 -5.62
C VAL A 151 14.22 -28.69 -7.13
N ALA A 152 14.64 -27.65 -7.86
CA ALA A 152 14.81 -27.70 -9.31
C ALA A 152 15.85 -28.76 -9.71
N LEU A 153 16.96 -28.84 -8.99
CA LEU A 153 17.97 -29.88 -9.17
C LEU A 153 17.38 -31.27 -8.90
N LEU A 154 16.63 -31.44 -7.81
CA LEU A 154 15.96 -32.71 -7.50
C LEU A 154 14.98 -33.15 -8.60
N ARG A 155 14.14 -32.24 -9.10
CA ARG A 155 13.19 -32.51 -10.21
C ARG A 155 13.91 -32.91 -11.49
N ARG A 156 15.04 -32.26 -11.80
CA ARG A 156 15.87 -32.62 -12.95
C ARG A 156 16.51 -34.01 -12.81
N LEU A 157 17.00 -34.35 -11.63
CA LEU A 157 17.66 -35.65 -11.36
C LEU A 157 16.67 -36.81 -11.19
N ARG A 158 15.44 -36.51 -10.75
CA ARG A 158 14.36 -37.46 -10.50
C ARG A 158 13.01 -36.88 -10.95
N PRO A 159 12.69 -36.93 -12.26
CA PRO A 159 11.43 -36.39 -12.80
C PRO A 159 10.16 -36.96 -12.16
N GLY A 160 10.22 -38.21 -11.66
CA GLY A 160 9.10 -38.86 -10.96
C GLY A 160 8.69 -38.20 -9.63
N VAL A 161 9.54 -37.32 -9.07
CA VAL A 161 9.25 -36.59 -7.83
C VAL A 161 8.10 -35.60 -7.99
N GLU A 162 7.91 -35.04 -9.18
CA GLU A 162 6.83 -34.07 -9.44
C GLU A 162 5.44 -34.68 -9.29
N GLN A 163 5.29 -35.97 -9.59
CA GLN A 163 4.00 -36.67 -9.57
C GLN A 163 3.81 -37.54 -8.33
N ASN A 164 4.87 -38.23 -7.88
CA ASN A 164 4.77 -39.26 -6.83
C ASN A 164 5.50 -38.87 -5.53
N GLY A 165 6.17 -37.71 -5.50
CA GLY A 165 7.08 -37.33 -4.43
C GLY A 165 8.34 -38.21 -4.38
N LEU A 166 9.12 -38.07 -3.31
CA LEU A 166 10.31 -38.89 -3.10
C LEU A 166 9.94 -40.31 -2.65
N ALA A 167 10.52 -41.31 -3.31
CA ALA A 167 10.39 -42.71 -2.92
C ALA A 167 11.00 -42.97 -1.53
N PRO A 168 10.52 -43.96 -0.76
CA PRO A 168 11.05 -44.26 0.57
C PRO A 168 12.56 -44.53 0.60
N SER A 169 13.09 -45.20 -0.42
CA SER A 169 14.52 -45.47 -0.58
C SER A 169 15.33 -44.18 -0.78
N ASP A 170 14.83 -43.24 -1.57
CA ASP A 170 15.50 -41.96 -1.81
C ASP A 170 15.52 -41.10 -0.55
N ARG A 171 14.44 -41.12 0.24
CA ARG A 171 14.38 -40.42 1.53
C ARG A 171 15.42 -40.95 2.51
N ALA A 172 15.61 -42.27 2.57
CA ALA A 172 16.61 -42.89 3.44
C ALA A 172 18.04 -42.49 3.05
N LEU A 173 18.35 -42.47 1.75
CA LEU A 173 19.65 -42.05 1.23
C LEU A 173 19.94 -40.57 1.50
N ILE A 174 18.93 -39.70 1.36
CA ILE A 174 19.07 -38.27 1.68
C ILE A 174 19.30 -38.07 3.19
N ALA A 175 18.55 -38.78 4.03
CA ALA A 175 18.70 -38.69 5.48
C ALA A 175 20.11 -39.13 5.94
N ASP A 176 20.63 -40.22 5.39
CA ASP A 176 21.98 -40.71 5.67
C ASP A 176 23.05 -39.71 5.19
N ALA A 177 22.93 -39.20 3.96
CA ALA A 177 23.89 -38.25 3.39
C ALA A 177 23.96 -36.91 4.14
N LEU A 178 22.82 -36.42 4.65
CA LEU A 178 22.76 -35.18 5.43
C LEU A 178 23.24 -35.37 6.88
N SER A 179 22.95 -36.52 7.48
CA SER A 179 23.42 -36.86 8.83
C SER A 179 24.94 -36.99 8.88
N ASN A 180 25.56 -37.57 7.84
CA ASN A 180 27.01 -37.77 7.77
C ASN A 180 27.81 -36.52 7.33
N ARG A 181 27.14 -35.43 6.93
CA ARG A 181 27.77 -34.15 6.54
C ARG A 181 27.65 -33.05 7.60
N SER A 182 27.07 -33.36 8.76
CA SER A 182 26.86 -32.40 9.84
C SER A 182 28.08 -32.30 10.77
N GLU A 183 29.25 -31.94 10.24
CA GLU A 183 30.34 -31.30 10.99
C GLU A 183 30.89 -30.15 10.12
N PRO A 184 31.20 -28.98 10.72
CA PRO A 184 31.57 -27.76 10.00
C PRO A 184 32.90 -27.85 9.24
#